data_AF-A0A951DGG2-F1
#
_entry.id   AF-A0A951DGG2-F1
#
_cell.length_a   1.000
_cell.length_b   1.000
_cell.length_c   1.000
_cell.angle_alpha   90.00
_cell.angle_beta   90.00
_cell.angle_gamma   90.00
#
_symmetry.space_group_name_H-M   'P 1'
#
loop_
_entity.id
_entity.type
_entity.pdbx_description
1 polymer ?
#
loop_
_entity_poly.entity_id
_entity_poly.type
_entity_poly.pdbx_seq_one_letter_code
_entity_poly.pdbx_strand_id
1 'polypeptide(L)'
;MKRFLAVALVSLGCLGVAYADGLSLSVSVKDSRTSVGPHRELRDARLTIVSRDGMTALMLLENSVAVQLTDRALAQMKSEEKKKDGEEKGFLEGLIEAAVMGGVKFATGKSLEFPIASIRSVDYTNDELRLLNDKNERVFEELKVNHVDELRNFAPADAARFVSALRAAKARK
;
A
#
# COMPACT_ATOMS: atom_id res chain seq x y z
N MET A 1 -5.48 -51.00 -15.47
CA MET A 1 -5.21 -50.04 -16.57
C MET A 1 -5.98 -48.75 -16.29
N LYS A 2 -5.33 -47.57 -16.44
CA LYS A 2 -5.86 -46.18 -16.45
C LYS A 2 -6.60 -45.73 -15.17
N ARG A 3 -6.06 -44.96 -14.20
CA ARG A 3 -5.29 -43.69 -14.18
C ARG A 3 -5.91 -42.57 -15.03
N PHE A 4 -6.70 -41.72 -14.39
CA PHE A 4 -6.85 -40.31 -14.78
C PHE A 4 -6.56 -39.43 -13.55
N LEU A 5 -5.50 -38.64 -13.69
CA LEU A 5 -5.01 -37.63 -12.76
C LEU A 5 -6.03 -36.51 -12.65
N ALA A 6 -6.40 -36.14 -11.42
CA ALA A 6 -6.90 -34.80 -11.12
C ALA A 6 -5.67 -33.89 -10.94
N VAL A 7 -5.45 -32.96 -11.89
CA VAL A 7 -4.49 -31.87 -11.73
C VAL A 7 -5.21 -30.76 -10.96
N ALA A 8 -5.04 -30.74 -9.64
CA ALA A 8 -5.39 -29.58 -8.83
C ALA A 8 -4.25 -28.56 -8.96
N LEU A 9 -4.47 -27.54 -9.79
CA LEU A 9 -3.59 -26.38 -9.89
C LEU A 9 -3.79 -25.54 -8.64
N VAL A 10 -3.07 -25.87 -7.56
CA VAL A 10 -3.01 -25.03 -6.36
C VAL A 10 -2.19 -23.80 -6.73
N SER A 11 -2.88 -22.69 -7.01
CA SER A 11 -2.24 -21.38 -7.11
C SER A 11 -1.79 -20.99 -5.71
N LEU A 12 -0.51 -21.27 -5.43
CA LEU A 12 0.20 -20.83 -4.25
C LEU A 12 0.34 -19.30 -4.31
N GLY A 13 -0.69 -18.58 -3.86
CA GLY A 13 -0.54 -17.20 -3.46
C GLY A 13 0.34 -17.18 -2.22
N CYS A 14 1.61 -16.77 -2.35
CA CYS A 14 2.49 -16.58 -1.20
C CYS A 14 1.94 -15.43 -0.33
N LEU A 15 1.13 -15.79 0.67
CA LEU A 15 0.84 -14.94 1.83
C LEU A 15 2.08 -14.95 2.72
N GLY A 16 3.03 -14.06 2.43
CA GLY A 16 4.12 -13.76 3.35
C GLY A 16 3.60 -12.83 4.44
N VAL A 17 3.29 -13.37 5.63
CA VAL A 17 3.06 -12.56 6.82
C VAL A 17 4.36 -12.53 7.61
N ALA A 18 5.08 -11.41 7.56
CA ALA A 18 6.17 -11.17 8.49
C ALA A 18 5.55 -10.76 9.84
N TYR A 19 5.82 -11.56 10.86
CA TYR A 19 5.49 -11.26 12.26
C TYR A 19 6.78 -10.85 12.96
N ALA A 20 6.87 -9.57 13.30
CA ALA A 20 7.63 -9.09 14.44
C ALA A 20 6.62 -8.47 15.40
N ASP A 21 6.86 -8.50 16.71
CA ASP A 21 6.08 -7.72 17.70
C ASP A 21 6.38 -6.21 17.54
N GLY A 22 6.05 -5.68 16.37
CA GLY A 22 6.38 -4.37 15.84
C GLY A 22 5.64 -4.16 14.52
N LEU A 23 5.47 -2.91 14.10
CA LEU A 23 4.55 -2.52 13.03
C LEU A 23 4.53 -3.48 11.81
N SER A 24 3.42 -4.17 11.57
CA SER A 24 3.27 -5.10 10.42
C SER A 24 2.80 -4.35 9.19
N LEU A 25 3.44 -4.58 8.04
CA LEU A 25 3.02 -4.01 6.76
C LEU A 25 2.87 -5.11 5.71
N SER A 26 1.75 -5.10 5.01
CA SER A 26 1.45 -6.04 3.94
C SER A 26 0.84 -5.27 2.77
N VAL A 27 1.44 -5.38 1.58
CA VAL A 27 0.95 -4.69 0.38
C VAL A 27 0.99 -5.62 -0.81
N SER A 28 -0.15 -5.86 -1.46
CA SER A 28 -0.23 -6.72 -2.64
C SER A 28 -0.58 -5.91 -3.87
N VAL A 29 0.31 -5.94 -4.86
CA VAL A 29 0.15 -5.26 -6.15
C VAL A 29 0.53 -6.23 -7.26
N LYS A 30 -0.33 -6.35 -8.28
CA LYS A 30 -0.09 -7.24 -9.43
C LYS A 30 0.34 -6.49 -10.70
N ASP A 31 0.11 -5.18 -10.75
CA ASP A 31 0.33 -4.40 -11.97
C ASP A 31 1.79 -3.92 -12.05
N SER A 32 2.49 -4.33 -13.11
CA SER A 32 3.91 -4.00 -13.34
C SER A 32 4.17 -2.52 -13.61
N ARG A 33 3.13 -1.71 -13.84
CA ARG A 33 3.24 -0.25 -13.95
C ARG A 33 3.37 0.44 -12.59
N THR A 34 3.19 -0.30 -11.51
CA THR A 34 3.45 0.20 -10.15
C THR A 34 4.94 0.33 -9.95
N SER A 35 5.37 1.51 -9.53
CA SER A 35 6.77 1.82 -9.28
C SER A 35 6.98 2.24 -7.83
N VAL A 36 8.16 1.94 -7.30
CA VAL A 36 8.58 2.46 -5.98
C VAL A 36 9.19 3.84 -6.17
N GLY A 37 8.59 4.84 -5.54
CA GLY A 37 9.06 6.23 -5.51
C GLY A 37 9.73 6.60 -4.18
N PRO A 38 10.37 7.77 -4.10
CA PRO A 38 10.78 8.33 -2.83
C PRO A 38 9.56 8.63 -1.96
N HIS A 39 9.74 8.64 -0.64
CA HIS A 39 8.75 9.21 0.26
C HIS A 39 8.51 10.68 -0.12
N ARG A 40 7.24 11.08 -0.19
CA ARG A 40 6.83 12.43 -0.59
C ARG A 40 6.39 13.21 0.64
N GLU A 41 6.67 14.52 0.64
CA GLU A 41 6.03 15.40 1.61
C GLU A 41 4.54 15.52 1.25
N LEU A 42 3.67 15.32 2.24
CA LEU A 42 2.21 15.27 2.02
C LEU A 42 1.63 16.57 1.43
N ARG A 43 2.31 17.69 1.63
CA ARG A 43 1.94 19.03 1.13
C ARG A 43 2.24 19.24 -0.35
N ASP A 44 3.11 18.42 -0.94
CA ASP A 44 3.48 18.54 -2.36
C ASP A 44 2.46 17.87 -3.29
N ALA A 45 1.57 17.04 -2.73
CA ALA A 45 0.49 16.43 -3.47
C ALA A 45 -0.63 17.43 -3.76
N ARG A 46 -1.32 17.26 -4.90
CA ARG A 46 -2.50 18.05 -5.25
C ARG A 46 -3.66 17.81 -4.29
N LEU A 47 -3.74 16.59 -3.76
CA LEU A 47 -4.64 16.21 -2.70
C LEU A 47 -4.00 15.06 -1.92
N THR A 48 -4.14 15.10 -0.60
CA THR A 48 -3.75 14.01 0.29
C THR A 48 -4.93 13.65 1.17
N ILE A 49 -5.13 12.35 1.37
CA ILE A 49 -5.96 11.81 2.43
C ILE A 49 -5.11 10.90 3.31
N VAL A 50 -5.45 10.84 4.60
CA VAL A 50 -4.75 10.02 5.59
C VAL A 50 -5.74 9.05 6.19
N SER A 51 -5.30 7.82 6.47
CA SER A 51 -6.10 6.83 7.18
C SER A 51 -6.49 7.36 8.56
N ARG A 52 -7.59 6.86 9.14
CA ARG A 52 -8.12 7.34 10.43
C ARG A 52 -7.15 7.14 11.59
N ASP A 53 -6.33 6.10 11.55
CA ASP A 53 -5.28 5.84 12.53
C ASP A 53 -4.01 6.67 12.30
N GLY A 54 -3.94 7.37 11.16
CA GLY A 54 -2.82 8.22 10.79
C GLY A 54 -1.62 7.46 10.24
N MET A 55 -1.76 6.16 9.92
CA MET A 55 -0.61 5.33 9.52
C MET A 55 -0.24 5.44 8.05
N THR A 56 -1.24 5.62 7.19
CA THR A 56 -1.05 5.63 5.73
C THR A 56 -1.56 6.93 5.12
N ALA A 57 -0.83 7.45 4.14
CA ALA A 57 -1.29 8.53 3.28
C ALA A 57 -1.51 8.02 1.85
N LEU A 58 -2.63 8.45 1.26
CA LEU A 58 -2.90 8.32 -0.17
C LEU A 58 -2.91 9.70 -0.81
N MET A 59 -2.11 9.85 -1.87
CA MET A 59 -1.80 11.12 -2.48
C MET A 59 -2.16 11.10 -3.97
N LEU A 60 -2.76 12.19 -4.42
CA LEU A 60 -2.94 12.51 -5.83
C LEU A 60 -1.80 13.43 -6.26
N LEU A 61 -0.86 12.89 -7.02
CA LEU A 61 0.23 13.65 -7.62
C LEU A 61 -0.21 14.17 -9.00
N GLU A 62 0.70 14.84 -9.70
CA GLU A 62 0.42 15.36 -11.04
C GLU A 62 0.09 14.26 -12.06
N ASN A 63 0.85 13.16 -12.04
CA ASN A 63 0.75 12.09 -13.02
C ASN A 63 0.48 10.70 -12.43
N SER A 64 0.56 10.56 -11.12
CA SER A 64 0.42 9.29 -10.41
C SER A 64 -0.47 9.43 -9.17
N VAL A 65 -1.02 8.31 -8.72
CA VAL A 65 -1.51 8.13 -7.35
C VAL A 65 -0.39 7.48 -6.56
N ALA A 66 -0.13 7.96 -5.36
CA ALA A 66 0.92 7.43 -4.51
C ALA A 66 0.36 7.00 -3.14
N VAL A 67 0.80 5.86 -2.63
CA VAL A 67 0.52 5.42 -1.26
C VAL A 67 1.81 5.22 -0.48
N GLN A 68 1.84 5.67 0.76
CA GLN A 68 3.00 5.55 1.64
C GLN A 68 2.58 5.52 3.10
N LEU A 69 3.46 5.04 3.97
CA LEU A 69 3.36 5.29 5.41
C LEU A 69 3.53 6.78 5.70
N THR A 70 2.93 7.29 6.77
CA THR A 70 3.14 8.66 7.23
C THR A 70 4.40 8.79 8.09
N ASP A 71 4.89 10.01 8.29
CA ASP A 71 5.98 10.28 9.26
C ASP A 71 5.65 9.77 10.66
N ARG A 72 4.37 9.79 11.05
CA ARG A 72 3.90 9.23 12.33
C ARG A 72 4.13 7.72 12.39
N ALA A 73 3.73 6.98 11.36
CA ALA A 73 3.97 5.54 11.28
C ALA A 73 5.47 5.22 11.30
N LEU A 74 6.27 5.98 10.53
CA LEU A 74 7.72 5.84 10.50
C LEU A 74 8.37 6.11 11.87
N ALA A 75 7.90 7.13 12.59
CA ALA A 75 8.39 7.45 13.93
C ALA A 75 8.00 6.38 14.96
N GLN A 76 6.80 5.80 14.84
CA GLN A 76 6.36 4.70 15.68
C GLN A 76 7.22 3.45 15.45
N MET A 77 7.48 3.08 14.19
CA MET A 77 8.39 1.97 13.83
C MET A 77 9.78 2.16 14.48
N LYS A 78 10.39 3.34 14.30
CA LYS A 78 11.71 3.65 14.90
C LYS A 78 11.71 3.59 16.42
N SER A 79 10.59 3.92 17.05
CA SER A 79 10.46 3.89 18.51
C SER A 79 10.31 2.46 19.05
N GLU A 80 9.64 1.60 18.30
CA GLU A 80 9.51 0.18 18.61
C GLU A 80 10.84 -0.57 18.42
N GLU A 81 11.61 -0.23 17.38
CA GLU A 81 12.98 -0.74 17.16
C GLU A 81 13.89 -0.39 18.35
N LYS A 82 13.96 0.89 18.73
CA LYS A 82 14.79 1.35 19.87
C LYS A 82 14.45 0.68 21.20
N LYS A 83 13.19 0.30 21.42
CA LYS A 83 12.77 -0.41 22.64
C LYS A 83 13.28 -1.85 22.66
N LYS A 84 13.45 -2.47 21.50
CA LYS A 84 14.00 -3.83 21.37
C LYS A 84 15.52 -3.83 21.53
N ASP A 85 16.21 -2.80 21.04
CA ASP A 85 17.67 -2.66 21.17
C ASP A 85 18.18 -2.46 22.62
N GLY A 86 17.27 -2.29 23.59
CA GLY A 86 17.61 -2.26 25.03
C GLY A 86 17.98 -3.62 25.62
N GLU A 87 17.73 -4.72 24.91
CA GLU A 87 18.15 -6.07 25.26
C GLU A 87 19.12 -6.60 24.17
N GLU A 88 20.42 -6.44 24.41
CA GLU A 88 21.54 -7.07 23.68
C GLU A 88 21.38 -7.34 22.17
N LYS A 89 21.87 -6.42 21.34
CA LYS A 89 23.03 -6.62 20.44
C LYS A 89 23.12 -5.48 19.42
N GLY A 90 24.30 -4.87 19.37
CA GLY A 90 24.67 -4.01 18.23
C GLY A 90 24.59 -4.78 16.91
N PHE A 91 24.53 -4.02 15.81
CA PHE A 91 24.59 -4.47 14.42
C PHE A 91 23.28 -4.78 13.67
N LEU A 92 22.20 -4.03 13.91
CA LEU A 92 21.08 -3.92 12.95
C LEU A 92 20.81 -2.45 12.55
N GLU A 93 21.86 -1.74 12.14
CA GLU A 93 21.68 -0.58 11.27
C GLU A 93 21.09 -1.05 9.92
N GLY A 94 19.83 -0.73 9.66
CA GLY A 94 19.37 -0.48 8.30
C GLY A 94 18.45 -1.50 7.64
N LEU A 95 17.93 -2.49 8.36
CA LEU A 95 16.87 -3.36 7.80
C LEU A 95 15.54 -3.06 8.47
N ILE A 96 14.92 -1.95 8.07
CA ILE A 96 13.47 -1.87 8.23
C ILE A 96 12.89 -2.87 7.23
N GLU A 97 12.31 -3.95 7.75
CA GLU A 97 11.88 -5.12 6.99
C GLU A 97 11.04 -4.70 5.78
N ALA A 98 11.59 -4.94 4.58
CA ALA A 98 10.85 -4.77 3.36
C ALA A 98 9.78 -5.87 3.30
N ALA A 99 8.51 -5.49 3.32
CA ALA A 99 7.44 -6.43 3.03
C ALA A 99 7.59 -6.89 1.57
N VAL A 100 7.77 -8.20 1.36
CA VAL A 100 7.85 -8.83 0.03
C VAL A 100 6.51 -9.48 -0.27
N MET A 101 5.66 -8.81 -1.04
CA MET A 101 4.37 -9.36 -1.44
C MET A 101 4.10 -9.03 -2.91
N GLY A 102 3.81 -10.04 -3.72
CA GLY A 102 3.55 -9.89 -5.16
C GLY A 102 4.73 -9.46 -6.03
N GLY A 103 5.95 -9.35 -5.48
CA GLY A 103 7.17 -9.03 -6.24
C GLY A 103 7.69 -7.59 -6.07
N VAL A 104 7.01 -6.73 -5.30
CA VAL A 104 7.51 -5.40 -4.95
C VAL A 104 7.99 -5.41 -3.50
N LYS A 105 9.28 -5.13 -3.28
CA LYS A 105 9.83 -4.84 -1.95
C LYS A 105 9.37 -3.44 -1.56
N PHE A 106 8.36 -3.33 -0.70
CA PHE A 106 8.02 -2.03 -0.11
C PHE A 106 8.98 -1.75 1.02
N ALA A 107 9.96 -0.89 0.78
CA ALA A 107 10.87 -0.43 1.82
C ALA A 107 10.23 0.70 2.63
N THR A 108 10.43 0.68 3.94
CA THR A 108 10.01 1.75 4.82
C THR A 108 10.66 3.07 4.40
N GLY A 109 9.87 4.14 4.30
CA GLY A 109 10.33 5.42 3.74
C GLY A 109 10.34 5.47 2.20
N LYS A 110 9.52 4.65 1.54
CA LYS A 110 9.21 4.77 0.12
C LYS A 110 7.71 4.98 -0.11
N SER A 111 7.36 5.31 -1.34
CA SER A 111 5.99 5.37 -1.82
C SER A 111 5.77 4.33 -2.92
N LEU A 112 4.57 3.79 -3.03
CA LEU A 112 4.12 3.04 -4.21
C LEU A 112 3.34 3.99 -5.08
N GLU A 113 3.82 4.21 -6.28
CA GLU A 113 3.21 5.11 -7.25
C GLU A 113 2.60 4.30 -8.39
N PHE A 114 1.39 4.70 -8.81
CA PHE A 114 0.68 4.13 -9.94
C PHE A 114 0.22 5.23 -10.92
N PRO A 115 0.49 5.13 -12.23
CA PRO A 115 0.15 6.19 -13.18
C PRO A 115 -1.36 6.42 -13.30
N ILE A 116 -1.80 7.68 -13.23
CA ILE A 116 -3.22 8.07 -13.36
C ILE A 116 -3.79 7.63 -14.72
N ALA A 117 -2.96 7.69 -15.78
CA ALA A 117 -3.35 7.27 -17.13
C ALA A 117 -3.74 5.78 -17.20
N SER A 118 -3.16 4.96 -16.32
CA SER A 118 -3.39 3.50 -16.26
C SER A 118 -4.57 3.11 -15.36
N ILE A 119 -5.11 4.06 -14.59
CA ILE A 119 -6.31 3.83 -13.76
C ILE A 119 -7.52 3.90 -14.68
N ARG A 120 -8.37 2.88 -14.70
CA ARG A 120 -9.65 2.91 -15.42
C ARG A 120 -10.73 3.59 -14.60
N SER A 121 -10.90 3.15 -13.37
CA SER A 121 -11.92 3.65 -12.46
C SER A 121 -11.41 3.76 -11.04
N VAL A 122 -12.06 4.66 -10.30
CA VAL A 122 -11.91 4.80 -8.86
C VAL A 122 -13.29 4.94 -8.24
N ASP A 123 -13.53 4.24 -7.15
CA ASP A 123 -14.76 4.30 -6.37
C ASP A 123 -14.49 4.07 -4.88
N TYR A 124 -15.47 4.45 -4.07
CA TYR A 124 -15.51 4.16 -2.64
C TYR A 124 -16.86 3.49 -2.36
N THR A 125 -16.83 2.19 -2.12
CA THR A 125 -18.03 1.35 -1.99
C THR A 125 -17.80 0.34 -0.88
N ASN A 126 -18.82 0.06 -0.06
CA ASN A 126 -18.71 -0.86 1.09
C ASN A 126 -17.56 -0.52 2.04
N ASP A 127 -17.39 0.77 2.29
CA ASP A 127 -16.30 1.35 3.07
C ASP A 127 -14.89 1.01 2.57
N GLU A 128 -14.73 0.70 1.29
CA GLU A 128 -13.44 0.36 0.69
C GLU A 128 -13.15 1.29 -0.49
N LEU A 129 -11.97 1.92 -0.49
CA LEU A 129 -11.46 2.66 -1.63
C LEU A 129 -10.87 1.69 -2.65
N ARG A 130 -11.40 1.70 -3.87
CA ARG A 130 -10.98 0.79 -4.94
C ARG A 130 -10.48 1.57 -6.14
N LEU A 131 -9.28 1.21 -6.60
CA LEU A 131 -8.71 1.67 -7.86
C LEU A 131 -8.60 0.48 -8.79
N LEU A 132 -9.20 0.56 -9.98
CA LEU A 132 -9.10 -0.48 -11.01
C LEU A 132 -8.22 0.01 -12.15
N ASN A 133 -7.40 -0.87 -12.69
CA ASN A 133 -6.63 -0.62 -13.91
C ASN A 133 -7.49 -0.81 -15.18
N ASP A 134 -6.91 -0.55 -16.35
CA ASP A 134 -7.50 -0.83 -17.67
C ASP A 134 -8.01 -2.26 -17.86
N LYS A 135 -7.40 -3.24 -17.19
CA LYS A 135 -7.79 -4.66 -17.17
C LYS A 135 -8.92 -5.00 -16.19
N ASN A 136 -9.52 -4.01 -15.51
CA ASN A 136 -10.49 -4.21 -14.41
C ASN A 136 -9.93 -4.92 -13.17
N GLU A 137 -8.62 -4.97 -13.02
CA GLU A 137 -7.95 -5.56 -11.86
C GLU A 137 -7.71 -4.47 -10.80
N ARG A 138 -7.73 -4.86 -9.53
CA ARG A 138 -7.39 -3.93 -8.44
C ARG A 138 -5.91 -3.54 -8.55
N VAL A 139 -5.65 -2.23 -8.49
CA VAL A 139 -4.27 -1.71 -8.43
C VAL A 139 -3.61 -2.14 -7.13
N PHE A 140 -4.32 -1.97 -6.01
CA PHE A 140 -3.94 -2.47 -4.70
C PHE A 140 -4.93 -3.58 -4.31
N GLU A 141 -4.44 -4.81 -4.24
CA GLU A 141 -5.24 -5.97 -3.80
C GLU A 141 -5.34 -6.02 -2.29
N GLU A 142 -4.28 -5.61 -1.61
CA GLU A 142 -4.18 -5.56 -0.15
C GLU A 142 -3.25 -4.41 0.24
N LEU A 143 -3.62 -3.69 1.30
CA LEU A 143 -2.76 -2.74 1.99
C LEU A 143 -3.13 -2.79 3.47
N LYS A 144 -2.30 -3.47 4.26
CA LYS A 144 -2.52 -3.64 5.69
C LYS A 144 -1.38 -3.06 6.49
N VAL A 145 -1.71 -2.25 7.49
CA VAL A 145 -0.79 -1.77 8.52
C VAL A 145 -1.31 -2.23 9.88
N ASN A 146 -0.49 -2.91 10.68
CA ASN A 146 -0.91 -3.47 11.98
C ASN A 146 -2.21 -4.30 11.90
N HIS A 147 -2.32 -5.13 10.85
CA HIS A 147 -3.51 -5.93 10.54
C HIS A 147 -4.79 -5.14 10.22
N VAL A 148 -4.73 -3.81 10.17
CA VAL A 148 -5.81 -2.94 9.72
C VAL A 148 -5.75 -2.83 8.20
N ASP A 149 -6.87 -3.09 7.52
CA ASP A 149 -6.99 -2.88 6.07
C ASP A 149 -7.13 -1.37 5.79
N GLU A 150 -6.05 -0.77 5.32
CA GLU A 150 -5.93 0.67 5.12
C GLU A 150 -6.83 1.16 3.98
N LEU A 151 -7.13 0.31 2.99
CA LEU A 151 -8.09 0.67 1.92
C LEU A 151 -9.49 0.89 2.47
N ARG A 152 -9.77 0.36 3.66
CA ARG A 152 -11.03 0.53 4.40
C ARG A 152 -10.96 1.52 5.55
N ASN A 153 -9.77 2.03 5.84
CA ASN A 153 -9.50 2.85 7.03
C ASN A 153 -9.53 4.35 6.75
N PHE A 154 -9.88 4.79 5.53
CA PHE A 154 -10.07 6.21 5.24
C PHE A 154 -11.41 6.73 5.78
N ALA A 155 -11.47 8.03 6.07
CA ALA A 155 -12.77 8.66 6.37
C ALA A 155 -13.63 8.70 5.09
N PRO A 156 -14.95 8.42 5.15
CA PRO A 156 -15.79 8.37 3.95
C PRO A 156 -15.81 9.69 3.19
N ALA A 157 -15.80 10.82 3.90
CA ALA A 157 -15.72 12.15 3.31
C ALA A 157 -14.39 12.36 2.57
N ASP A 158 -13.28 11.87 3.13
CA ASP A 158 -11.95 11.98 2.53
C ASP A 158 -11.84 11.10 1.28
N ALA A 159 -12.29 9.86 1.37
CA ALA A 159 -12.33 8.94 0.24
C ALA A 159 -13.20 9.50 -0.89
N ALA A 160 -14.38 10.04 -0.59
CA ALA A 160 -15.24 10.67 -1.59
C ALA A 160 -14.57 11.89 -2.27
N ARG A 161 -13.88 12.73 -1.49
CA ARG A 161 -13.08 13.85 -2.04
C ARG A 161 -11.98 13.35 -2.95
N PHE A 162 -11.26 12.30 -2.55
CA PHE A 162 -10.20 11.70 -3.35
C PHE A 162 -10.72 11.10 -4.66
N VAL A 163 -11.80 10.32 -4.61
CA VAL A 163 -12.49 9.77 -5.79
C VAL A 163 -12.86 10.89 -6.76
N SER A 164 -13.47 11.96 -6.25
CA SER A 164 -13.88 13.11 -7.06
C SER A 164 -12.67 13.80 -7.72
N ALA A 165 -11.62 14.09 -6.94
CA ALA A 165 -10.42 14.75 -7.43
C ALA A 165 -9.67 13.91 -8.48
N LEU A 166 -9.55 12.60 -8.26
CA LEU A 166 -8.91 11.70 -9.22
C LEU A 166 -9.71 11.58 -10.51
N ARG A 167 -11.05 11.50 -10.44
CA ARG A 167 -11.91 11.55 -11.64
C ARG A 167 -11.73 12.86 -12.40
N ALA A 168 -11.70 13.99 -11.70
CA ALA A 168 -11.46 15.29 -12.31
C ALA A 168 -10.05 15.43 -12.92
N ALA A 169 -9.04 14.81 -12.32
CA ALA A 169 -7.68 14.77 -12.87
C ALA A 169 -7.61 13.90 -14.14
N LYS A 170 -8.33 12.77 -14.16
CA LYS A 170 -8.44 11.89 -15.34
C LYS A 170 -9.15 12.57 -16.51
N ALA A 171 -10.19 13.36 -16.26
CA ALA A 171 -10.95 14.03 -17.32
C ALA A 171 -10.20 15.18 -18.03
N ARG A 172 -9.06 15.63 -17.50
CA ARG A 172 -8.21 16.67 -18.10
C ARG A 172 -7.10 16.10 -18.98
N LYS A 173 -6.96 14.78 -19.03
CA LYS A 173 -5.99 14.05 -19.86
C LYS A 173 -6.71 13.41 -21.03
#